data_AF-A0A2M7GW34-F1
#
_entry.id   AF-A0A2M7GW34-F1
#
_cell.length_a   1.000
_cell.length_b   1.000
_cell.length_c   1.000
_cell.angle_alpha   90.00
_cell.angle_beta   90.00
_cell.angle_gamma   90.00
#
_symmetry.space_group_name_H-M   'P 1'
#
loop_
_entity.id
_entity.type
_entity.pdbx_description
1 polymer ?
#
loop_
_entity_poly.entity_id
_entity_poly.type
_entity_poly.pdbx_seq_one_letter_code
_entity_poly.pdbx_strand_id
1 'polypeptide(L)'
;MSKNGQKNSWRSEKALLDYIARLSRKLKEVRVVLFGSQATGENCRYSDYDLLVISDSLPSDFHKRIDLLWEEKPSFIDAIGLKVDEIKEMIHRTLILKALTQGVVLKGNINFLRTLAHRYMKKEGLIPTPIGFTHNRP
;
A
#
# COMPACT_ATOMS: atom_id res chain seq x y z
N MET A 1 30.25 12.02 -16.79
CA MET A 1 28.87 12.55 -16.59
C MET A 1 27.97 11.36 -16.20
N SER A 2 27.77 11.11 -14.89
CA SER A 2 26.58 11.46 -14.08
C SER A 2 25.29 10.74 -14.55
N LYS A 3 24.56 9.93 -13.76
CA LYS A 3 24.36 9.93 -12.29
C LYS A 3 24.12 8.52 -11.71
N ASN A 4 24.75 8.33 -10.56
CA ASN A 4 24.50 7.35 -9.50
C ASN A 4 23.07 6.81 -9.41
N GLY A 5 22.95 5.48 -9.34
CA GLY A 5 21.77 4.81 -8.82
C GLY A 5 21.52 5.23 -7.38
N GLN A 6 20.32 5.75 -7.13
CA GLN A 6 19.83 6.02 -5.77
C GLN A 6 19.81 4.70 -4.99
N LYS A 7 20.81 4.52 -4.12
CA LYS A 7 20.75 3.59 -3.00
C LYS A 7 19.66 4.14 -2.06
N ASN A 8 18.44 3.59 -2.16
CA ASN A 8 17.38 3.88 -1.19
C ASN A 8 17.85 3.39 0.18
N SER A 9 18.33 4.32 1.01
CA SER A 9 18.73 4.06 2.39
C SER A 9 17.47 4.01 3.25
N TRP A 10 16.79 2.86 3.22
CA TRP A 10 15.65 2.60 4.09
C TRP A 10 16.12 2.67 5.54
N ARG A 11 15.51 3.55 6.33
CA ARG A 11 15.85 3.79 7.75
C ARG A 11 16.00 2.50 8.57
N SER A 12 15.25 1.46 8.23
CA SER A 12 15.15 0.20 9.00
C SER A 12 14.63 -0.96 8.15
N GLU A 13 15.25 -1.24 6.99
CA GLU A 13 14.83 -2.33 6.07
C GLU A 13 14.55 -3.65 6.81
N LYS A 14 15.43 -4.02 7.74
CA LYS A 14 15.26 -5.23 8.56
C LYS A 14 13.94 -5.24 9.34
N ALA A 15 13.59 -4.16 10.02
CA ALA A 15 12.38 -4.09 10.84
C ALA A 15 11.09 -4.11 10.00
N LEU A 16 11.12 -3.49 8.80
CA LEU A 16 10.03 -3.61 7.83
C LEU A 16 9.85 -5.05 7.37
N LEU A 17 10.94 -5.73 7.00
CA LEU A 17 10.90 -7.14 6.59
C LEU A 17 10.44 -8.05 7.73
N ASP A 18 10.91 -7.82 8.95
CA ASP A 18 10.49 -8.57 10.15
C ASP A 18 8.99 -8.40 10.42
N TYR A 19 8.46 -7.17 10.27
CA TYR A 19 7.03 -6.89 10.39
C TYR A 19 6.20 -7.62 9.33
N ILE A 20 6.62 -7.57 8.05
CA ILE A 20 5.93 -8.29 6.96
C ILE A 20 5.99 -9.81 7.17
N ALA A 21 7.12 -10.32 7.66
CA ALA A 21 7.29 -11.74 7.98
C ALA A 21 6.36 -12.17 9.12
N ARG A 22 6.18 -11.34 10.16
CA ARG A 22 5.22 -11.57 11.26
C ARG A 22 3.79 -11.68 10.73
N LEU A 23 3.35 -10.72 9.90
CA LEU A 23 2.03 -10.77 9.28
C LEU A 23 1.86 -12.05 8.46
N SER A 24 2.88 -12.45 7.70
CA SER A 24 2.86 -13.66 6.88
C SER A 24 2.74 -14.97 7.68
N ARG A 25 3.10 -14.97 8.98
CA ARG A 25 2.90 -16.12 9.87
C ARG A 25 1.48 -16.19 10.42
N LYS A 26 0.81 -15.04 10.57
CA LYS A 26 -0.52 -14.93 11.20
C LYS A 26 -1.66 -14.96 10.19
N LEU A 27 -1.39 -14.57 8.94
CA LEU A 27 -2.38 -14.44 7.88
C LEU A 27 -1.99 -15.31 6.68
N LYS A 28 -2.99 -15.84 5.98
CA LYS A 28 -2.83 -16.56 4.71
C LYS A 28 -2.77 -15.58 3.54
N GLU A 29 -1.97 -15.91 2.52
CA GLU A 29 -1.90 -15.17 1.25
C GLU A 29 -1.66 -13.65 1.37
N VAL A 30 -0.82 -13.23 2.32
CA VAL A 30 -0.55 -11.81 2.56
C VAL A 30 0.11 -11.17 1.34
N ARG A 31 -0.50 -10.08 0.85
CA ARG A 31 0.08 -9.15 -0.13
C ARG A 31 0.33 -7.83 0.57
N VAL A 32 1.47 -7.20 0.30
CA VAL A 32 1.84 -5.92 0.93
C VAL A 32 2.27 -4.94 -0.14
N VAL A 33 1.68 -3.75 -0.07
CA VAL A 33 1.98 -2.64 -0.98
C VAL A 33 2.40 -1.44 -0.14
N LEU A 34 3.61 -0.94 -0.37
CA LEU A 34 4.06 0.35 0.14
C LEU A 34 3.47 1.45 -0.74
N PHE A 35 2.81 2.43 -0.12
CA PHE A 35 2.28 3.60 -0.81
C PHE A 35 2.65 4.88 -0.06
N GLY A 36 2.05 6.01 -0.44
CA GLY A 36 2.34 7.30 0.18
C GLY A 36 3.65 7.92 -0.31
N SER A 37 4.18 8.87 0.45
CA SER A 37 5.40 9.63 0.09
C SER A 37 6.61 8.72 -0.07
N GLN A 38 6.67 7.62 0.70
CA GLN A 38 7.74 6.64 0.61
C GLN A 38 7.77 5.89 -0.73
N ALA A 39 6.64 5.77 -1.42
CA ALA A 39 6.56 5.13 -2.73
C ALA A 39 6.91 6.07 -3.89
N THR A 40 6.76 7.39 -3.74
CA THR A 40 7.01 8.37 -4.82
C THR A 40 8.44 8.91 -4.86
N GLY A 41 9.25 8.66 -3.83
CA GLY A 41 10.65 9.08 -3.78
C GLY A 41 10.85 10.57 -3.41
N GLU A 42 9.78 11.29 -3.07
CA GLU A 42 9.81 12.69 -2.62
C GLU A 42 10.18 12.84 -1.12
N ASN A 43 10.92 11.87 -0.56
CA ASN A 43 11.04 11.74 0.88
C ASN A 43 12.00 12.74 1.53
N CYS A 44 11.51 13.32 2.63
CA CYS A 44 12.34 13.72 3.77
C CYS A 44 12.73 12.48 4.60
N ARG A 45 13.86 12.54 5.30
CA ARG A 45 14.45 11.46 6.15
C ARG A 45 13.52 10.91 7.27
N TYR A 46 12.34 11.47 7.45
CA TYR A 46 11.44 11.25 8.58
C TYR A 46 10.06 10.70 8.22
N SER A 47 9.72 10.45 6.94
CA SER A 47 8.38 9.93 6.60
C SER A 47 8.21 8.46 7.01
N ASP A 48 7.03 8.16 7.55
CA ASP A 48 6.59 6.80 7.88
C ASP A 48 6.34 5.97 6.61
N TYR A 49 6.37 4.64 6.74
CA TYR A 49 6.02 3.70 5.67
C TYR A 49 4.52 3.40 5.73
N ASP A 50 3.78 3.86 4.72
CA ASP A 50 2.35 3.56 4.58
C ASP A 50 2.15 2.21 3.86
N LEU A 51 1.63 1.22 4.55
CA LEU A 51 1.44 -0.14 4.04
C LEU A 51 -0.03 -0.46 3.85
N LEU A 52 -0.39 -0.92 2.65
CA LEU A 52 -1.63 -1.62 2.40
C LEU A 52 -1.38 -3.12 2.51
N VAL A 53 -1.93 -3.74 3.55
CA VAL A 53 -1.87 -5.18 3.80
C VAL A 53 -3.16 -5.81 3.30
N ILE A 54 -3.04 -6.79 2.40
CA ILE A 54 -4.17 -7.42 1.75
C ILE A 54 -4.19 -8.91 2.08
N SER A 55 -5.26 -9.38 2.70
CA SER A 55 -5.49 -10.80 2.96
C SER A 55 -6.95 -11.06 3.30
N ASP A 56 -7.55 -12.08 2.69
CA ASP A 56 -8.92 -12.50 3.00
C ASP A 56 -9.02 -13.20 4.36
N SER A 57 -7.89 -13.54 4.98
CA SER A 57 -7.81 -14.08 6.35
C SER A 57 -7.78 -13.00 7.44
N LEU A 58 -7.85 -11.72 7.09
CA LEU A 58 -7.97 -10.64 8.08
C LEU A 58 -9.24 -10.83 8.93
N PRO A 59 -9.19 -10.55 10.24
CA PRO A 59 -10.38 -10.55 11.09
C PRO A 59 -11.46 -9.59 10.55
N SER A 60 -12.71 -10.03 10.55
CA SER A 60 -13.85 -9.16 10.22
C SER A 60 -14.14 -8.16 11.34
N ASP A 61 -13.83 -8.50 12.58
CA ASP A 61 -13.91 -7.58 13.71
C ASP A 61 -12.80 -6.52 13.62
N PHE A 62 -13.19 -5.25 13.73
CA PHE A 62 -12.29 -4.11 13.57
C PHE A 62 -11.20 -4.09 14.64
N HIS A 63 -11.54 -4.32 15.91
CA HIS A 63 -10.58 -4.29 17.01
C HIS A 63 -9.53 -5.39 16.86
N LYS A 64 -9.96 -6.63 16.61
CA LYS A 64 -9.05 -7.77 16.36
C LYS A 64 -8.14 -7.53 15.16
N ARG A 65 -8.64 -6.86 14.12
CA ARG A 65 -7.84 -6.51 12.95
C ARG A 65 -6.77 -5.48 13.30
N ILE A 66 -7.13 -4.42 14.01
CA ILE A 66 -6.19 -3.40 14.48
C ILE A 66 -5.14 -4.03 15.40
N ASP A 67 -5.55 -4.84 16.37
CA ASP A 67 -4.64 -5.54 17.28
C ASP A 67 -3.61 -6.37 16.48
N LEU A 68 -4.05 -7.16 15.51
CA LEU A 68 -3.17 -7.97 14.67
C LEU A 68 -2.16 -7.12 13.88
N LEU A 69 -2.61 -5.99 13.32
CA LEU A 69 -1.76 -5.10 12.52
C LEU A 69 -0.79 -4.31 13.39
N TRP A 70 -1.18 -3.90 14.59
CA TRP A 70 -0.43 -2.96 15.44
C TRP A 70 0.46 -3.64 16.47
N GLU A 71 0.18 -4.90 16.81
CA GLU A 71 1.04 -5.72 17.65
C GLU A 71 2.49 -5.74 17.11
N GLU A 72 3.41 -5.25 17.95
CA GLU A 72 4.84 -5.12 17.64
C GLU A 72 5.14 -4.33 16.35
N LYS A 73 4.20 -3.50 15.88
CA LYS A 73 4.39 -2.65 14.71
C LYS A 73 5.43 -1.56 15.04
N PRO A 74 6.53 -1.45 14.27
CA PRO A 74 7.45 -0.34 14.41
C PRO A 74 6.72 1.00 14.31
N SER A 75 7.14 1.99 15.08
CA SER A 75 6.47 3.30 15.14
C SER A 75 6.44 4.04 13.80
N PHE A 76 7.44 3.78 12.94
CA PHE A 76 7.56 4.38 11.61
C PHE A 76 6.79 3.61 10.51
N ILE A 77 5.95 2.64 10.87
CA ILE A 77 5.08 1.93 9.92
C ILE A 77 3.64 2.30 10.25
N ASP A 78 2.89 2.79 9.26
CA ASP A 78 1.44 2.82 9.31
C ASP A 78 0.86 1.73 8.41
N ALA A 79 -0.13 0.99 8.87
CA ALA A 79 -0.62 -0.19 8.17
C ALA A 79 -2.14 -0.24 8.17
N ILE A 80 -2.69 -0.31 6.95
CA ILE A 80 -4.13 -0.49 6.69
C ILE A 80 -4.33 -1.91 6.17
N GLY A 81 -5.17 -2.69 6.84
CA GLY A 81 -5.52 -4.05 6.42
C GLY A 81 -6.88 -4.12 5.75
N LEU A 82 -6.94 -4.60 4.51
CA LEU A 82 -8.19 -4.79 3.76
C LEU A 82 -8.26 -6.17 3.11
N LYS A 83 -9.47 -6.72 3.06
CA LYS A 83 -9.80 -7.89 2.26
C LYS A 83 -10.03 -7.50 0.80
N VAL A 84 -10.03 -8.50 -0.09
CA VAL A 84 -10.18 -8.24 -1.53
C VAL A 84 -11.54 -7.66 -1.89
N ASP A 85 -12.61 -8.10 -1.22
CA ASP A 85 -13.97 -7.56 -1.37
C ASP A 85 -14.07 -6.11 -0.88
N GLU A 86 -13.53 -5.81 0.29
CA GLU A 86 -13.45 -4.45 0.84
C GLU A 86 -12.71 -3.50 -0.10
N ILE A 87 -11.62 -3.96 -0.75
CA ILE A 87 -10.91 -3.17 -1.77
C ILE A 87 -11.80 -2.87 -2.98
N LYS A 88 -12.62 -3.83 -3.43
CA LYS A 88 -13.55 -3.62 -4.56
C LYS A 88 -14.59 -2.55 -4.21
N GLU A 89 -15.11 -2.58 -2.99
CA GLU A 89 -16.08 -1.58 -2.49
C GLU A 89 -15.42 -0.20 -2.33
N MET A 90 -14.17 -0.17 -1.87
CA MET A 90 -13.41 1.05 -1.61
C MET A 90 -12.58 1.53 -2.81
N ILE A 91 -12.74 0.94 -4.00
CA ILE A 91 -11.91 1.22 -5.17
C ILE A 91 -11.97 2.68 -5.61
N HIS A 92 -13.05 3.39 -5.27
CA HIS A 92 -13.24 4.81 -5.55
C HIS A 92 -12.38 5.73 -4.67
N ARG A 93 -11.84 5.22 -3.56
CA ARG A 93 -11.05 6.03 -2.62
C ARG A 93 -9.66 6.28 -3.19
N THR A 94 -9.24 7.55 -3.21
CA THR A 94 -7.92 7.99 -3.68
C THR A 94 -6.77 7.19 -3.07
N LEU A 95 -6.82 6.89 -1.77
CA LEU A 95 -5.78 6.12 -1.10
C LEU A 95 -5.61 4.72 -1.71
N ILE A 96 -6.72 4.02 -1.98
CA ILE A 96 -6.72 2.68 -2.59
C ILE A 96 -6.23 2.75 -4.02
N LEU A 97 -6.70 3.72 -4.81
CA LEU A 97 -6.21 3.94 -6.17
C LEU A 97 -4.71 4.22 -6.19
N LYS A 98 -4.21 5.11 -5.33
CA LYS A 98 -2.77 5.41 -5.23
C LYS A 98 -1.97 4.16 -4.86
N ALA A 99 -2.40 3.42 -3.84
CA ALA A 99 -1.72 2.18 -3.44
C ALA A 99 -1.66 1.17 -4.60
N LEU A 100 -2.77 0.92 -5.28
CA LEU A 100 -2.83 -0.08 -6.35
C LEU A 100 -2.14 0.36 -7.65
N THR A 101 -2.10 1.65 -7.96
CA THR A 101 -1.54 2.13 -9.24
C THR A 101 -0.09 2.59 -9.10
N GLN A 102 0.24 3.30 -8.03
CA GLN A 102 1.54 3.94 -7.81
C GLN A 102 2.39 3.23 -6.74
N GLY A 103 1.78 2.39 -5.90
CA GLY A 103 2.49 1.74 -4.80
C GLY A 103 3.54 0.72 -5.27
N VAL A 104 4.52 0.46 -4.41
CA VAL A 104 5.57 -0.55 -4.59
C VAL A 104 5.14 -1.85 -3.93
N VAL A 105 5.14 -2.95 -4.69
CA VAL A 105 4.77 -4.25 -4.16
C VAL A 105 5.96 -4.81 -3.36
N LEU A 106 5.78 -4.96 -2.05
CA LEU A 106 6.79 -5.56 -1.17
C LEU A 106 6.60 -7.08 -1.03
N LYS A 107 5.36 -7.57 -1.17
CA LYS A 107 5.03 -8.99 -1.08
C LYS A 107 3.80 -9.35 -1.90
N GLY A 108 3.84 -10.53 -2.53
CA GLY A 108 2.69 -11.15 -3.19
C GLY A 108 2.40 -10.57 -4.59
N ASN A 109 1.36 -11.08 -5.25
CA ASN A 109 0.93 -10.62 -6.57
C ASN A 109 -0.39 -9.83 -6.43
N ILE A 110 -0.41 -8.59 -6.92
CA ILE A 110 -1.59 -7.71 -6.92
C ILE A 110 -2.09 -7.35 -8.32
N ASN A 111 -1.63 -8.03 -9.38
CA ASN A 111 -1.91 -7.65 -10.77
C ASN A 111 -3.40 -7.52 -11.06
N PHE A 112 -4.21 -8.45 -10.55
CA PHE A 112 -5.67 -8.38 -10.69
C PHE A 112 -6.26 -7.10 -10.07
N LEU A 113 -5.77 -6.69 -8.89
CA LEU A 113 -6.21 -5.46 -8.21
C LEU A 113 -5.73 -4.20 -8.96
N ARG A 114 -4.52 -4.24 -9.54
CA ARG A 114 -4.05 -3.17 -10.42
C ARG A 114 -4.95 -3.03 -11.64
N THR A 115 -5.30 -4.14 -12.30
CA THR A 115 -6.22 -4.15 -13.43
C THR A 115 -7.59 -3.59 -13.04
N LEU A 116 -8.11 -3.97 -11.86
CA LEU A 116 -9.35 -3.43 -11.32
C LEU A 116 -9.29 -1.89 -11.16
N ALA A 117 -8.23 -1.37 -10.53
CA ALA A 117 -8.04 0.06 -10.33
C ALA A 117 -7.94 0.83 -11.66
N HIS A 118 -7.15 0.34 -12.63
CA HIS A 118 -7.05 0.97 -13.94
C HIS A 118 -8.37 0.94 -14.72
N ARG A 119 -9.15 -0.15 -14.62
CA ARG A 119 -10.48 -0.22 -15.22
C ARG A 119 -11.43 0.80 -14.60
N TYR A 120 -11.43 0.92 -13.29
CA TYR A 120 -12.22 1.93 -12.58
C TYR A 120 -11.84 3.35 -13.04
N MET A 121 -10.54 3.68 -13.02
CA MET A 121 -10.07 5.00 -13.47
C MET A 121 -10.45 5.31 -14.92
N LYS A 122 -10.32 4.33 -15.83
CA LYS A 122 -10.71 4.51 -17.23
C LYS A 122 -12.22 4.76 -17.36
N LYS A 123 -13.04 4.02 -16.61
CA LYS A 123 -14.50 4.17 -16.62
C LYS A 123 -14.91 5.57 -16.14
N GLU A 124 -14.30 6.04 -15.06
CA GLU A 124 -14.63 7.33 -14.44
C GLU A 124 -13.88 8.52 -15.10
N GLY A 125 -13.06 8.28 -16.12
CA GLY A 125 -12.27 9.33 -16.79
C GLY A 125 -11.24 9.99 -15.87
N LEU A 126 -10.68 9.24 -14.91
CA LEU A 126 -9.74 9.75 -13.92
C LEU A 126 -8.30 9.79 -14.44
N ILE A 127 -7.64 10.92 -14.21
CA ILE A 127 -6.23 11.16 -14.54
C ILE A 127 -5.45 11.34 -13.22
N PRO A 128 -4.31 10.64 -13.03
CA PRO A 128 -3.45 10.84 -11.86
C PRO A 128 -2.87 12.24 -11.78
N THR A 129 -2.77 12.78 -10.57
CA THR A 129 -2.01 14.00 -10.24
C THR A 129 -1.10 13.73 -9.04
N PRO A 130 -0.16 14.64 -8.70
CA PRO A 130 0.68 14.46 -7.52
C PRO A 130 -0.11 14.26 -6.22
N ILE A 131 -1.24 14.97 -6.08
CA ILE A 131 -2.06 14.95 -4.86
C ILE A 131 -3.23 13.95 -4.91
N GLY A 132 -3.59 13.40 -6.07
CA GLY A 132 -4.74 12.51 -6.19
C GLY A 132 -5.15 12.20 -7.63
N PHE A 133 -6.41 12.41 -7.96
CA PHE A 133 -6.97 12.18 -9.29
C PHE A 133 -7.93 13.30 -9.67
N THR A 134 -7.96 13.67 -10.95
CA THR A 134 -8.95 14.61 -11.51
C THR A 134 -9.71 13.95 -12.65
N HIS A 135 -10.85 14.51 -13.02
CA HIS A 135 -11.55 14.11 -14.23
C HIS A 135 -10.88 14.76 -15.44
N ASN A 136 -10.80 14.02 -16.53
CA ASN A 136 -10.54 14.61 -17.84
C ASN A 136 -11.70 15.57 -18.16
N ARG A 137 -11.50 16.88 -17.98
CA ARG A 137 -12.51 17.86 -18.41
C ARG A 137 -12.52 17.85 -19.95
N PRO A 138 -13.71 17.84 -20.58
CA PRO A 138 -13.81 18.04 -22.02
C PRO A 138 -13.24 19.41 -22.42
#